data_AF-A0AAV3HEF9-F1
#
_entry.id   AF-A0AAV3HEF9-F1
#
_cell.length_a   1.000
_cell.length_b   1.000
_cell.length_c   1.000
_cell.angle_alpha   90.00
_cell.angle_beta   90.00
_cell.angle_gamma   90.00
#
_symmetry.space_group_name_H-M   'P 1'
#
loop_
_entity.id
_entity.type
_entity.pdbx_description
1 polymer ?
#
loop_
_entity_poly.entity_id
_entity_poly.type
_entity_poly.pdbx_seq_one_letter_code
_entity_poly.pdbx_strand_id
1 'polypeptide(L)'
;MANSISMTWQLLCDEHGFTREHYNQLKKFSPETLREIIAEIASCHPSTSVLLRNKWLTPPEDILEQITREYERRIQNCPPFRSEKEAESWLNELSFAVIAPLYRVAPEQTEQVESFVLQLIAEQERVWELILTNDGYSWHCALYDILFHLVLRNMEDQPEHQKQRITKIFYEPDARLVAEEIKFRIQSLYDDEQKRALSELVNDFTSKE
;
A
#
# COMPACT_ATOMS: atom_id res chain seq x y z
N MET A 1 -22.69 26.26 14.55
CA MET A 1 -21.23 26.00 14.61
C MET A 1 -21.08 24.49 14.79
N ALA A 2 -20.92 23.78 13.67
CA ALA A 2 -20.66 22.35 13.71
C ALA A 2 -19.21 22.16 14.18
N ASN A 3 -19.05 21.54 15.34
CA ASN A 3 -17.74 21.03 15.75
C ASN A 3 -17.29 20.06 14.66
N SER A 4 -16.36 20.51 13.80
CA SER A 4 -15.68 19.64 12.86
C SER A 4 -14.88 18.66 13.70
N ILE A 5 -15.47 17.51 13.99
CA ILE A 5 -14.76 16.37 14.53
C ILE A 5 -13.79 15.98 13.40
N SER A 6 -12.58 16.51 13.49
CA SER A 6 -11.43 15.99 12.78
C SER A 6 -11.15 14.61 13.38
N MET A 7 -11.98 13.64 13.00
CA MET A 7 -11.72 12.23 13.25
C MET A 7 -10.52 11.90 12.39
N THR A 8 -9.35 11.90 13.00
CA THR A 8 -8.11 11.39 12.40
C THR A 8 -8.42 9.97 11.96
N TRP A 9 -8.34 9.70 10.66
CA TRP A 9 -8.57 8.37 10.05
C TRP A 9 -7.65 7.26 10.61
N GLN A 10 -6.74 7.62 11.51
CA GLN A 10 -5.87 6.78 12.35
C GLN A 10 -6.57 5.59 13.06
N LEU A 11 -7.91 5.52 13.10
CA LEU A 11 -8.64 4.40 13.71
C LEU A 11 -9.20 3.35 12.73
N LEU A 12 -9.01 3.50 11.41
CA LEU A 12 -9.54 2.52 10.43
C LEU A 12 -8.59 1.37 10.09
N CYS A 13 -7.40 1.35 10.68
CA CYS A 13 -6.40 0.31 10.47
C CYS A 13 -5.81 -0.27 11.75
N ASP A 14 -6.43 -0.06 12.92
CA ASP A 14 -6.13 -0.91 14.06
C ASP A 14 -6.52 -2.36 13.70
N GLU A 15 -5.65 -3.31 14.01
CA GLU A 15 -5.83 -4.76 13.92
C GLU A 15 -7.07 -5.29 14.68
N HIS A 16 -7.88 -4.41 15.25
CA HIS A 16 -9.22 -4.65 15.78
C HIS A 16 -10.31 -4.33 14.74
N GLY A 17 -9.99 -4.64 13.49
CA GLY A 17 -10.76 -4.38 12.29
C GLY A 17 -12.16 -4.98 12.31
N PHE A 18 -13.08 -4.24 11.69
CA PHE A 18 -14.36 -4.70 11.15
C PHE A 18 -14.86 -6.06 11.70
N THR A 19 -15.50 -6.01 12.87
CA THR A 19 -15.95 -7.22 13.56
C THR A 19 -17.13 -7.89 12.84
N ARG A 20 -17.39 -9.16 13.17
CA ARG A 20 -18.59 -9.86 12.72
C ARG A 20 -19.88 -9.14 13.15
N GLU A 21 -19.83 -8.40 14.26
CA GLU A 21 -20.94 -7.55 14.70
C GLU A 21 -21.16 -6.36 13.76
N HIS A 22 -20.10 -5.67 13.35
CA HIS A 22 -20.18 -4.60 12.33
C HIS A 22 -20.74 -5.14 11.01
N TYR A 23 -20.28 -6.32 10.56
CA TYR A 23 -20.83 -6.98 9.38
C TYR A 23 -22.33 -7.28 9.52
N ASN A 24 -22.75 -7.84 10.66
CA ASN A 24 -24.15 -8.14 10.93
C ASN A 24 -25.02 -6.89 11.00
N GLN A 25 -24.49 -5.76 11.48
CA GLN A 25 -25.18 -4.48 11.46
C GLN A 25 -25.35 -3.95 10.04
N LEU A 26 -24.31 -4.00 9.20
CA LEU A 26 -24.39 -3.59 7.80
C LEU A 26 -25.39 -4.43 7.00
N LYS A 27 -25.48 -5.73 7.29
CA LYS A 27 -26.47 -6.63 6.66
C LYS A 27 -27.93 -6.30 6.96
N LYS A 28 -28.21 -5.44 7.95
CA LYS A 28 -29.58 -4.98 8.24
C LYS A 28 -30.08 -3.92 7.25
N PHE A 29 -29.17 -3.28 6.52
CA PHE A 29 -29.51 -2.26 5.53
C PHE A 29 -29.83 -2.89 4.18
N SER A 30 -30.75 -2.25 3.44
CA SER A 30 -30.97 -2.58 2.04
C SER A 30 -29.74 -2.18 1.19
N PRO A 31 -29.51 -2.83 0.05
CA PRO A 31 -28.48 -2.41 -0.90
C PRO A 31 -28.59 -0.93 -1.30
N GLU A 32 -29.81 -0.42 -1.45
CA GLU A 32 -30.10 0.97 -1.80
C GLU A 32 -29.64 1.92 -0.67
N THR A 33 -29.98 1.62 0.57
CA THR A 33 -29.55 2.40 1.74
C THR A 33 -28.03 2.37 1.91
N LEU A 34 -27.38 1.23 1.66
CA LEU A 34 -25.91 1.16 1.71
C LEU A 34 -25.26 2.04 0.64
N ARG A 35 -25.84 2.13 -0.57
CA ARG A 35 -25.34 3.02 -1.62
C ARG A 35 -25.47 4.49 -1.23
N GLU A 36 -26.59 4.88 -0.62
CA GLU A 36 -26.79 6.25 -0.11
C GLU A 36 -25.76 6.60 0.98
N ILE A 37 -25.53 5.69 1.93
CA ILE A 37 -24.51 5.86 2.98
C ILE A 37 -23.12 6.00 2.38
N ILE A 38 -22.75 5.16 1.41
CA ILE A 38 -21.45 5.24 0.73
C ILE A 38 -21.29 6.58 0.00
N ALA A 39 -22.34 7.04 -0.69
CA ALA A 39 -22.32 8.33 -1.38
C ALA A 39 -22.19 9.50 -0.41
N GLU A 40 -22.90 9.47 0.72
CA GLU A 40 -22.81 10.47 1.78
C GLU A 40 -21.40 10.52 2.36
N ILE A 41 -20.83 9.37 2.76
CA ILE A 41 -19.47 9.29 3.29
C ILE A 41 -18.44 9.81 2.28
N ALA A 42 -18.57 9.42 1.00
CA ALA A 42 -17.67 9.89 -0.06
C ALA A 42 -17.79 11.41 -0.29
N SER A 43 -18.98 11.99 -0.08
CA SER A 43 -19.19 13.44 -0.22
C SER A 43 -18.61 14.24 0.95
N CYS A 44 -18.68 13.68 2.16
CA CYS A 44 -18.24 14.34 3.38
C CYS A 44 -16.73 14.19 3.65
N HIS A 45 -16.09 13.15 3.09
CA HIS A 45 -14.69 12.82 3.36
C HIS A 45 -13.89 12.62 2.07
N PRO A 46 -13.07 13.63 1.66
CA PRO A 46 -12.27 13.55 0.43
C PRO A 46 -11.36 12.32 0.36
N SER A 47 -10.73 11.94 1.46
CA SER A 47 -9.82 10.79 1.54
C SER A 47 -10.57 9.46 1.29
N THR A 48 -11.79 9.33 1.82
CA THR A 48 -12.66 8.18 1.56
C THR A 48 -13.13 8.13 0.13
N SER A 49 -13.48 9.29 -0.45
CA SER A 49 -13.85 9.40 -1.86
C SER A 49 -12.73 8.90 -2.78
N VAL A 50 -11.48 9.28 -2.49
CA VAL A 50 -10.32 8.83 -3.26
C VAL A 50 -10.12 7.32 -3.13
N LEU A 51 -10.15 6.78 -1.91
CA LEU A 51 -10.00 5.33 -1.70
C LEU A 51 -11.14 4.54 -2.38
N LEU A 52 -12.40 5.00 -2.26
CA LEU A 52 -13.55 4.41 -2.94
C LEU A 52 -13.38 4.37 -4.45
N ARG A 53 -13.00 5.50 -5.05
CA ARG A 53 -12.73 5.56 -6.48
C ARG A 53 -11.60 4.61 -6.84
N ASN A 54 -10.41 4.81 -6.30
CA ASN A 54 -9.21 4.11 -6.75
C ASN A 54 -9.25 2.61 -6.47
N LYS A 55 -9.84 2.18 -5.36
CA LYS A 55 -9.84 0.76 -4.94
C LYS A 55 -11.11 0.02 -5.32
N TRP A 56 -12.30 0.60 -5.13
CA TRP A 56 -13.55 -0.18 -5.12
C TRP A 56 -14.47 0.08 -6.31
N LEU A 57 -14.50 1.31 -6.81
CA LEU A 57 -15.39 1.73 -7.89
C LEU A 57 -14.71 1.74 -9.27
N THR A 58 -13.39 1.70 -9.33
CA THR A 58 -12.63 1.60 -10.57
C THR A 58 -12.46 0.14 -11.00
N PRO A 59 -12.69 -0.20 -12.29
CA PRO A 59 -12.39 -1.53 -12.83
C PRO A 59 -10.90 -1.90 -12.65
N PRO A 60 -10.57 -3.17 -12.33
CA PRO A 60 -9.18 -3.62 -12.12
C PRO A 60 -8.16 -3.17 -13.17
N GLU A 61 -8.58 -3.08 -14.43
CA GLU A 61 -7.75 -2.72 -15.58
C GLU A 61 -7.38 -1.23 -15.62
N ASP A 62 -8.20 -0.38 -15.00
CA ASP A 62 -8.04 1.08 -14.99
C ASP A 62 -7.37 1.58 -13.70
N ILE A 63 -7.24 0.73 -12.67
CA ILE A 63 -6.72 1.12 -11.35
C ILE A 63 -5.32 1.70 -11.47
N LEU A 64 -4.42 1.05 -12.23
CA LEU A 64 -3.02 1.45 -12.31
C LEU A 64 -2.86 2.87 -12.87
N GLU A 65 -3.52 3.17 -14.00
CA GLU A 65 -3.49 4.51 -14.59
C GLU A 65 -4.02 5.57 -13.61
N GLN A 66 -5.10 5.25 -12.90
CA GLN A 66 -5.73 6.16 -11.97
C GLN A 66 -4.85 6.46 -10.75
N ILE A 67 -4.21 5.45 -10.14
CA ILE A 67 -3.34 5.65 -8.98
C ILE A 67 -2.01 6.33 -9.37
N THR A 68 -1.49 6.10 -10.56
CA THR A 68 -0.29 6.81 -11.06
C THR A 68 -0.57 8.31 -11.12
N ARG A 69 -1.70 8.71 -11.72
CA ARG A 69 -2.12 10.12 -11.77
C ARG A 69 -2.37 10.71 -10.39
N GLU A 70 -2.96 9.94 -9.48
CA GLU A 70 -3.22 10.39 -8.10
C GLU A 70 -1.91 10.58 -7.31
N TYR A 71 -0.95 9.67 -7.46
CA TYR A 71 0.38 9.79 -6.87
C TYR A 71 1.08 11.06 -7.37
N GLU A 72 1.20 11.23 -8.69
CA GLU A 72 1.83 12.41 -9.30
C GLU A 72 1.19 13.71 -8.82
N ARG A 73 -0.14 13.76 -8.81
CA ARG A 73 -0.91 14.92 -8.34
C ARG A 73 -0.60 15.23 -6.88
N ARG A 74 -0.54 14.22 -5.99
CA ARG A 74 -0.30 14.43 -4.56
C ARG A 74 1.14 14.87 -4.28
N ILE A 75 2.12 14.30 -4.98
CA ILE A 75 3.52 14.71 -4.88
C ILE A 75 3.69 16.16 -5.37
N GLN A 76 3.08 16.52 -6.50
CA GLN A 76 3.15 17.90 -7.03
C GLN A 76 2.47 18.94 -6.13
N ASN A 77 1.40 18.54 -5.42
CA ASN A 77 0.62 19.42 -4.55
C ASN A 77 0.86 19.13 -3.06
N CYS A 78 2.06 18.64 -2.71
CA CYS A 78 2.41 18.33 -1.33
C CYS A 78 2.32 19.61 -0.46
N PRO A 79 1.49 19.62 0.61
CA PRO A 79 1.34 20.79 1.45
C PRO A 79 2.57 20.97 2.36
N PRO A 80 2.88 22.19 2.81
CA PRO A 80 3.85 22.38 3.88
C PRO A 80 3.29 21.86 5.21
N PHE A 81 4.01 20.94 5.84
CA PHE A 81 3.61 20.36 7.13
C PHE A 81 4.08 21.23 8.30
N ARG A 82 3.22 21.40 9.30
CA ARG A 82 3.50 22.17 10.52
C ARG A 82 3.92 21.30 11.70
N SER A 83 3.69 20.00 11.59
CA SER A 83 4.02 19.01 12.62
C SER A 83 4.24 17.63 12.00
N GLU A 84 4.94 16.76 12.73
CA GLU A 84 5.16 15.37 12.32
C GLU A 84 3.84 14.62 12.12
N LYS A 85 2.85 14.87 12.97
CA LYS A 85 1.52 14.27 12.86
C LYS A 85 0.79 14.63 11.57
N GLU A 86 0.98 15.84 11.04
CA GLU A 86 0.38 16.23 9.75
C GLU A 86 1.04 15.48 8.59
N ALA A 87 2.36 15.32 8.63
CA ALA A 87 3.11 14.54 7.64
C ALA A 87 2.73 13.05 7.70
N GLU A 88 2.66 12.46 8.90
CA GLU A 88 2.20 11.08 9.13
C GLU A 88 0.79 10.87 8.55
N SER A 89 -0.14 11.76 8.88
CA SER A 89 -1.51 11.68 8.37
C SER A 89 -1.54 11.74 6.85
N TRP A 90 -0.72 12.57 6.22
CA TRP A 90 -0.64 12.68 4.77
C TRP A 90 -0.03 11.44 4.11
N LEU A 91 1.03 10.86 4.69
CA LEU A 91 1.61 9.59 4.22
C LEU A 91 0.63 8.44 4.30
N ASN A 92 -0.14 8.36 5.39
CA ASN A 92 -1.21 7.38 5.54
C ASN A 92 -2.25 7.55 4.43
N GLU A 93 -2.70 8.78 4.17
CA GLU A 93 -3.63 9.04 3.06
C GLU A 93 -3.04 8.69 1.68
N LEU A 94 -1.76 8.95 1.46
CA LEU A 94 -1.06 8.57 0.24
C LEU A 94 -1.03 7.04 0.07
N SER A 95 -0.72 6.31 1.14
CA SER A 95 -0.76 4.84 1.16
C SER A 95 -2.15 4.30 0.81
N PHE A 96 -3.21 4.87 1.35
CA PHE A 96 -4.57 4.46 1.00
C PHE A 96 -4.95 4.81 -0.44
N ALA A 97 -4.53 5.98 -0.93
CA ALA A 97 -4.87 6.42 -2.27
C ALA A 97 -4.11 5.65 -3.36
N VAL A 98 -2.89 5.19 -3.08
CA VAL A 98 -1.95 4.67 -4.08
C VAL A 98 -1.61 3.20 -3.86
N ILE A 99 -1.27 2.79 -2.63
CA ILE A 99 -0.80 1.43 -2.33
C ILE A 99 -1.97 0.45 -2.16
N ALA A 100 -2.97 0.82 -1.34
CA ALA A 100 -4.10 -0.06 -1.04
C ALA A 100 -4.91 -0.54 -2.28
N PRO A 101 -5.02 0.23 -3.38
CA PRO A 101 -5.64 -0.23 -4.62
C PRO A 101 -4.84 -1.26 -5.42
N LEU A 102 -3.50 -1.31 -5.28
CA LEU A 102 -2.63 -2.20 -6.06
C LEU A 102 -3.00 -3.68 -5.89
N TYR A 103 -3.52 -4.06 -4.72
CA TYR A 103 -4.04 -5.41 -4.44
C TYR A 103 -5.18 -5.86 -5.38
N ARG A 104 -5.83 -4.93 -6.09
CA ARG A 104 -6.96 -5.22 -6.98
C ARG A 104 -6.67 -5.03 -8.47
N VAL A 105 -5.44 -4.64 -8.83
CA VAL A 105 -5.08 -4.48 -10.24
C VAL A 105 -5.17 -5.82 -10.98
N ALA A 106 -5.62 -5.76 -12.23
CA ALA A 106 -5.76 -6.90 -13.12
C ALA A 106 -4.46 -7.71 -13.21
N PRO A 107 -4.50 -9.06 -13.13
CA PRO A 107 -3.30 -9.92 -13.20
C PRO A 107 -2.44 -9.68 -14.46
N GLU A 108 -3.06 -9.29 -15.58
CA GLU A 108 -2.40 -9.04 -16.85
C GLU A 108 -1.48 -7.81 -16.80
N GLN A 109 -1.64 -6.94 -15.79
CA GLN A 109 -0.84 -5.73 -15.59
C GLN A 109 0.29 -5.92 -14.56
N THR A 110 0.56 -7.17 -14.15
CA THR A 110 1.53 -7.49 -13.10
C THR A 110 2.89 -6.82 -13.30
N GLU A 111 3.44 -6.83 -14.51
CA GLU A 111 4.77 -6.24 -14.75
C GLU A 111 4.77 -4.72 -14.61
N GLN A 112 3.69 -4.06 -15.05
CA GLN A 112 3.53 -2.61 -14.94
C GLN A 112 3.33 -2.20 -13.48
N VAL A 113 2.56 -2.96 -12.71
CA VAL A 113 2.35 -2.75 -11.26
C VAL A 113 3.66 -2.89 -10.51
N GLU A 114 4.42 -3.95 -10.78
CA GLU A 114 5.76 -4.14 -10.17
C GLU A 114 6.69 -2.97 -10.52
N SER A 115 6.75 -2.58 -11.80
CA SER A 115 7.58 -1.43 -12.23
C SER A 115 7.17 -0.14 -11.53
N PHE A 116 5.87 0.08 -11.33
CA PHE A 116 5.36 1.23 -10.62
C PHE A 116 5.77 1.22 -9.13
N VAL A 117 5.61 0.09 -8.44
CA VAL A 117 6.04 -0.04 -7.03
C VAL A 117 7.54 0.20 -6.89
N LEU A 118 8.36 -0.33 -7.80
CA LEU A 118 9.80 -0.09 -7.80
C LEU A 118 10.14 1.38 -8.02
N GLN A 119 9.42 2.07 -8.91
CA GLN A 119 9.57 3.52 -9.07
C GLN A 119 9.23 4.25 -7.77
N LEU A 120 8.16 3.87 -7.07
CA LEU A 120 7.80 4.48 -5.78
C LEU A 120 8.89 4.27 -4.70
N ILE A 121 9.52 3.09 -4.68
CA ILE A 121 10.65 2.80 -3.79
C ILE A 121 11.87 3.65 -4.16
N ALA A 122 12.20 3.76 -5.45
CA ALA A 122 13.32 4.59 -5.91
C ALA A 122 13.10 6.08 -5.64
N GLU A 123 11.85 6.55 -5.62
CA GLU A 123 11.48 7.93 -5.28
C GLU A 123 11.33 8.17 -3.78
N GLN A 124 11.62 7.19 -2.92
CA GLN A 124 11.38 7.29 -1.49
C GLN A 124 12.16 8.44 -0.83
N GLU A 125 13.42 8.67 -1.23
CA GLU A 125 14.21 9.80 -0.73
C GLU A 125 13.56 11.14 -1.05
N ARG A 126 13.01 11.29 -2.27
CA ARG A 126 12.29 12.49 -2.67
C ARG A 126 11.03 12.71 -1.81
N VAL A 127 10.32 11.65 -1.44
CA VAL A 127 9.17 11.75 -0.53
C VAL A 127 9.63 12.18 0.86
N TRP A 128 10.77 11.67 1.35
CA TRP A 128 11.35 12.10 2.62
C TRP A 128 11.76 13.57 2.64
N GLU A 129 12.37 14.07 1.57
CA GLU A 129 12.71 15.49 1.42
C GLU A 129 11.47 16.39 1.48
N LEU A 130 10.32 15.92 1.02
CA LEU A 130 9.07 16.67 1.04
C LEU A 130 8.45 16.79 2.45
N ILE A 131 8.53 15.72 3.24
CA ILE A 131 7.89 15.69 4.56
C ILE A 131 8.81 16.24 5.66
N LEU A 132 10.14 16.14 5.49
CA LEU A 132 11.15 16.54 6.48
C LEU A 132 10.97 15.90 7.87
N THR A 133 10.37 14.71 7.94
CA THR A 133 10.16 13.95 9.18
C THR A 133 10.71 12.53 9.05
N ASN A 134 11.04 11.92 10.19
CA ASN A 134 11.53 10.55 10.24
C ASN A 134 10.41 9.49 10.25
N ASP A 135 9.14 9.91 10.15
CA ASP A 135 7.96 9.03 10.25
C ASP A 135 7.61 8.32 8.92
N GLY A 136 8.50 8.44 7.94
CA GLY A 136 8.44 7.71 6.67
C GLY A 136 8.54 6.18 6.81
N TYR A 137 8.67 5.64 8.04
CA TYR A 137 8.64 4.21 8.32
C TYR A 137 7.33 3.58 7.82
N SER A 138 6.18 4.20 8.05
CA SER A 138 4.88 3.65 7.63
C SER A 138 4.73 3.52 6.10
N TRP A 139 5.17 4.54 5.35
CA TRP A 139 5.18 4.54 3.89
C TRP A 139 6.16 3.53 3.33
N HIS A 140 7.38 3.48 3.86
CA HIS A 140 8.38 2.47 3.53
C HIS A 140 7.81 1.07 3.74
N CYS A 141 7.25 0.81 4.93
CA CYS A 141 6.64 -0.47 5.27
C CYS A 141 5.59 -0.89 4.24
N ALA A 142 4.66 0.01 3.90
CA ALA A 142 3.58 -0.27 2.97
C ALA A 142 4.07 -0.58 1.54
N LEU A 143 5.14 0.09 1.09
CA LEU A 143 5.75 -0.17 -0.22
C LEU A 143 6.36 -1.56 -0.31
N TYR A 144 7.07 -1.98 0.73
CA TYR A 144 7.67 -3.31 0.76
C TYR A 144 6.60 -4.39 0.95
N ASP A 145 5.56 -4.17 1.76
CA ASP A 145 4.44 -5.10 1.91
C ASP A 145 3.72 -5.37 0.59
N ILE A 146 3.44 -4.33 -0.21
CA ILE A 146 2.81 -4.53 -1.51
C ILE A 146 3.77 -5.22 -2.49
N LEU A 147 5.06 -4.88 -2.48
CA LEU A 147 6.05 -5.56 -3.31
C LEU A 147 6.07 -7.07 -3.00
N PHE A 148 6.07 -7.46 -1.72
CA PHE A 148 5.97 -8.86 -1.31
C PHE A 148 4.67 -9.50 -1.76
N HIS A 149 3.55 -8.82 -1.57
CA HIS A 149 2.27 -9.35 -2.00
C HIS A 149 2.25 -9.64 -3.51
N LEU A 150 2.77 -8.71 -4.33
CA LEU A 150 2.84 -8.89 -5.79
C LEU A 150 3.77 -10.04 -6.16
N VAL A 151 4.97 -10.08 -5.57
CA VAL A 151 5.90 -11.19 -5.75
C VAL A 151 5.23 -12.52 -5.45
N LEU A 152 4.61 -12.66 -4.27
CA LEU A 152 3.96 -13.91 -3.86
C LEU A 152 2.78 -14.28 -4.76
N ARG A 153 1.94 -13.31 -5.12
CA ARG A 153 0.83 -13.50 -6.06
C ARG A 153 1.32 -14.03 -7.41
N ASN A 154 2.48 -13.57 -7.88
CA ASN A 154 3.03 -13.94 -9.18
C ASN A 154 3.91 -15.20 -9.15
N MET A 155 4.25 -15.71 -7.96
CA MET A 155 5.04 -16.92 -7.78
C MET A 155 4.26 -18.21 -8.10
N GLU A 156 2.92 -18.18 -8.03
CA GLU A 156 2.07 -19.35 -8.31
C GLU A 156 2.22 -19.86 -9.76
N ASP A 157 2.50 -18.96 -10.72
CA ASP A 157 2.59 -19.30 -12.14
C ASP A 157 4.02 -19.32 -12.71
N GLN A 158 4.97 -18.52 -12.18
CA GLN A 158 6.32 -18.36 -12.77
C GLN A 158 7.45 -18.10 -11.74
N PRO A 159 7.80 -19.10 -10.90
CA PRO A 159 8.71 -18.90 -9.76
C PRO A 159 10.16 -18.53 -10.15
N GLU A 160 10.71 -19.11 -11.22
CA GLU A 160 12.12 -18.86 -11.61
C GLU A 160 12.33 -17.50 -12.30
N HIS A 161 11.34 -17.03 -13.06
CA HIS A 161 11.34 -15.68 -13.63
C HIS A 161 11.25 -14.63 -12.52
N GLN A 162 10.40 -14.87 -11.52
CA GLN A 162 10.25 -13.98 -10.37
C GLN A 162 11.52 -13.96 -9.50
N LYS A 163 12.16 -15.10 -9.22
CA LYS A 163 13.47 -15.15 -8.57
C LYS A 163 14.51 -14.27 -9.27
N GLN A 164 14.58 -14.29 -10.60
CA GLN A 164 15.51 -13.46 -11.37
C GLN A 164 15.17 -11.97 -11.29
N ARG A 165 13.88 -11.60 -11.29
CA ARG A 165 13.44 -10.18 -11.18
C ARG A 165 13.67 -9.63 -9.79
N ILE A 166 13.36 -10.40 -8.76
CA ILE A 166 13.66 -10.07 -7.36
C ILE A 166 15.17 -9.92 -7.15
N THR A 167 15.98 -10.77 -7.77
CA THR A 167 17.44 -10.63 -7.77
C THR A 167 17.91 -9.33 -8.39
N LYS A 168 17.26 -8.89 -9.47
CA LYS A 168 17.61 -7.64 -10.14
C LYS A 168 17.20 -6.41 -9.30
N ILE A 169 16.08 -6.49 -8.58
CA ILE A 169 15.61 -5.46 -7.65
C ILE A 169 16.59 -5.27 -6.49
N PHE A 170 17.16 -6.35 -5.96
CA PHE A 170 18.14 -6.29 -4.86
C PHE A 170 19.58 -6.04 -5.28
N TYR A 171 19.88 -5.75 -6.55
CA TYR A 171 21.25 -5.44 -6.99
C TYR A 171 21.56 -3.94 -7.10
N GLU A 172 20.68 -3.06 -6.59
CA GLU A 172 20.97 -1.65 -6.31
C GLU A 172 21.52 -1.46 -4.87
N PRO A 173 22.25 -0.36 -4.56
CA PRO A 173 23.27 -0.30 -3.50
C PRO A 173 22.80 -0.53 -2.05
N ASP A 174 21.50 -0.69 -1.82
CA ASP A 174 20.88 -0.93 -0.50
C ASP A 174 20.37 -2.36 -0.28
N ALA A 175 20.79 -3.30 -1.12
CA ALA A 175 20.50 -4.74 -1.04
C ALA A 175 20.49 -5.32 0.38
N ARG A 176 21.42 -4.87 1.23
CA ARG A 176 21.61 -5.37 2.61
C ARG A 176 20.56 -4.83 3.57
N LEU A 177 20.20 -3.53 3.48
CA LEU A 177 19.14 -2.93 4.30
C LEU A 177 17.80 -3.53 3.94
N VAL A 178 17.57 -3.69 2.64
CA VAL A 178 16.36 -4.33 2.14
C VAL A 178 16.32 -5.80 2.58
N ALA A 179 17.39 -6.58 2.41
CA ALA A 179 17.41 -7.98 2.85
C ALA A 179 17.13 -8.15 4.35
N GLU A 180 17.67 -7.28 5.22
CA GLU A 180 17.39 -7.33 6.66
C GLU A 180 15.94 -6.95 7.00
N GLU A 181 15.35 -5.96 6.30
CA GLU A 181 13.92 -5.63 6.44
C GLU A 181 13.03 -6.81 6.02
N ILE A 182 13.42 -7.56 4.99
CA ILE A 182 12.70 -8.75 4.53
C ILE A 182 12.82 -9.88 5.54
N LYS A 183 14.01 -10.13 6.09
CA LYS A 183 14.17 -11.12 7.18
C LYS A 183 13.27 -10.79 8.36
N PHE A 184 13.16 -9.51 8.71
CA PHE A 184 12.29 -9.06 9.78
C PHE A 184 10.81 -9.36 9.47
N ARG A 185 10.34 -9.08 8.25
CA ARG A 185 8.94 -9.31 7.86
C ARG A 185 8.57 -10.77 7.61
N ILE A 186 9.50 -11.62 7.18
CA ILE A 186 9.23 -13.06 7.06
C ILE A 186 8.78 -13.65 8.41
N GLN A 187 9.29 -13.12 9.52
CA GLN A 187 8.91 -13.58 10.86
C GLN A 187 7.43 -13.33 11.19
N SER A 188 6.81 -12.30 10.60
CA SER A 188 5.42 -11.93 10.85
C SER A 188 4.41 -12.54 9.87
N LEU A 189 4.86 -13.23 8.81
CA LEU A 189 3.97 -13.94 7.90
C LEU A 189 3.22 -15.07 8.64
N TYR A 190 2.02 -15.44 8.18
CA TYR A 190 1.27 -16.57 8.74
C TYR A 190 1.38 -17.85 7.90
N ASP A 191 1.80 -17.74 6.64
CA ASP A 191 1.92 -18.84 5.69
C ASP A 191 3.34 -19.43 5.66
N ASP A 192 3.47 -20.72 5.98
CA ASP A 192 4.75 -21.41 6.11
C ASP A 192 5.44 -21.68 4.76
N GLU A 193 4.70 -21.79 3.67
CA GLU A 193 5.24 -22.01 2.33
C GLU A 193 5.78 -20.69 1.75
N GLN A 194 5.06 -19.59 1.96
CA GLN A 194 5.52 -18.24 1.65
C GLN A 194 6.75 -17.85 2.49
N LYS A 195 6.75 -18.18 3.79
CA LYS A 195 7.92 -18.00 4.66
C LYS A 195 9.13 -18.73 4.13
N ARG A 196 8.97 -19.99 3.72
CA ARG A 196 10.07 -20.80 3.18
C ARG A 196 10.60 -20.21 1.88
N ALA A 197 9.74 -19.90 0.92
CA ALA A 197 10.13 -19.36 -0.36
C ALA A 197 10.87 -18.01 -0.22
N LEU A 198 10.38 -17.12 0.65
CA LEU A 198 11.04 -15.84 0.92
C LEU A 198 12.33 -16.00 1.72
N SER A 199 12.39 -16.95 2.67
CA SER A 199 13.62 -17.21 3.44
C SER A 199 14.73 -17.78 2.56
N GLU A 200 14.41 -18.73 1.68
CA GLU A 200 15.35 -19.28 0.70
C GLU A 200 15.89 -18.18 -0.21
N LEU A 201 14.98 -17.34 -0.71
CA LEU A 201 15.30 -16.21 -1.57
C LEU A 201 16.21 -15.18 -0.86
N VAL A 202 15.93 -14.81 0.40
CA VAL A 202 16.79 -13.91 1.18
C VAL A 202 18.15 -14.53 1.51
N ASN A 203 18.17 -15.82 1.85
CA ASN A 203 19.42 -16.52 2.14
C ASN A 203 20.32 -16.54 0.92
N ASP A 204 19.78 -16.81 -0.28
CA ASP A 204 20.50 -16.77 -1.55
C ASP A 204 21.11 -15.38 -1.86
N PHE A 205 20.48 -14.29 -1.40
CA PHE A 205 21.03 -12.93 -1.50
C PHE A 205 22.17 -12.68 -0.54
N THR A 206 22.07 -13.16 0.70
CA THR A 206 23.10 -12.96 1.73
C THR A 206 24.26 -13.94 1.65
N SER A 207 24.12 -15.04 0.91
CA SER A 207 25.15 -16.08 0.76
C SER A 207 26.07 -15.90 -0.44
N LYS A 208 25.88 -14.87 -1.27
CA LYS A 208 26.73 -14.55 -2.45
C LYS A 208 27.87 -13.55 -2.15
N GLU A 209 28.26 -13.42 -0.88
CA GLU A 209 29.58 -12.88 -0.49
C GLU A 209 30.66 -13.97 -0.51
#